data_AF-A0A914XXK5-F1
#
_entry.id   AF-A0A914XXK5-F1
#
_cell.length_a   1.000
_cell.length_b   1.000
_cell.length_c   1.000
_cell.angle_alpha   90.00
_cell.angle_beta   90.00
_cell.angle_gamma   90.00
#
_symmetry.space_group_name_H-M   'P 1'
#
loop_
_entity.id
_entity.type
_entity.pdbx_description
1 polymer ?
#
loop_
_entity_poly.entity_id
_entity_poly.type
_entity_poly.pdbx_seq_one_letter_code
_entity_poly.pdbx_strand_id
1 'polypeptide(L)' 'MYVKKMAEIRGVTTAQIFFRFMMDIGVVPLTGTTDETHMKQDLAVLDMPSISSEEIQRINDMLSDSI' A
#
# COMPACT_ATOMS: atom_id res chain seq x y z
N MET A 1 -0.10 -14.22 3.43
CA MET A 1 -0.01 -12.94 4.17
C MET A 1 -0.99 -11.96 3.53
N TYR A 2 -1.88 -11.31 4.32
CA TYR A 2 -3.06 -10.59 3.82
C TYR A 2 -2.76 -9.56 2.71
N VAL A 3 -1.75 -8.71 2.91
CA VAL A 3 -1.31 -7.68 1.93
C VAL A 3 -0.91 -8.29 0.58
N LYS A 4 -0.23 -9.45 0.58
CA LYS A 4 0.13 -10.16 -0.66
C LYS A 4 -1.12 -10.59 -1.45
N LYS A 5 -2.14 -11.10 -0.75
CA LYS A 5 -3.41 -11.49 -1.39
C LYS A 5 -4.15 -10.30 -1.98
N MET A 6 -4.14 -9.14 -1.30
CA MET A 6 -4.76 -7.93 -1.86
C MET A 6 -4.04 -7.47 -3.12
N ALA A 7 -2.70 -7.49 -3.11
CA ALA A 7 -1.87 -7.15 -4.25
C ALA A 7 -2.18 -8.05 -5.46
N GLU A 8 -2.27 -9.37 -5.25
CA GLU A 8 -2.67 -10.34 -6.28
C GLU A 8 -4.08 -10.05 -6.85
N ILE A 9 -5.08 -9.83 -5.99
CA ILE A 9 -6.47 -9.57 -6.41
C ILE A 9 -6.57 -8.26 -7.21
N ARG A 10 -5.82 -7.24 -6.82
CA ARG A 10 -5.86 -5.90 -7.44
C ARG A 10 -4.88 -5.75 -8.62
N GLY A 11 -4.04 -6.75 -8.89
CA GLY A 11 -3.05 -6.71 -9.98
C GLY A 11 -1.95 -5.66 -9.76
N VAL A 12 -1.58 -5.40 -8.51
CA VAL A 12 -0.60 -4.38 -8.12
C VAL A 12 0.49 -5.00 -7.23
N THR A 13 1.53 -4.24 -6.89
CA THR A 13 2.57 -4.71 -5.96
C THR A 13 2.16 -4.53 -4.50
N THR A 14 2.80 -5.27 -3.59
CA THR A 14 2.59 -5.08 -2.15
C THR A 14 3.01 -3.69 -1.66
N ALA A 15 4.03 -3.09 -2.28
CA ALA A 15 4.47 -1.74 -1.96
C ALA A 15 3.38 -0.72 -2.32
N GLN A 16 2.75 -0.88 -3.48
CA GLN A 16 1.63 -0.04 -3.91
C GLN A 16 0.43 -0.13 -2.95
N ILE A 17 0.09 -1.34 -2.48
CA ILE A 17 -0.93 -1.51 -1.44
C ILE A 17 -0.56 -0.76 -0.16
N PHE A 18 0.69 -0.87 0.29
CA PHE A 18 1.14 -0.23 1.51
C PHE A 18 1.14 1.30 1.39
N PHE A 19 1.62 1.86 0.29
CA PHE A 19 1.56 3.31 0.05
C PHE A 19 0.14 3.82 -0.03
N ARG A 20 -0.75 3.12 -0.74
CA ARG A 20 -2.16 3.50 -0.81
C ARG A 20 -2.81 3.47 0.58
N PHE A 21 -2.54 2.44 1.37
CA PHE A 21 -2.96 2.38 2.78
C PHE A 21 -2.46 3.58 3.60
N MET A 22 -1.16 3.93 3.51
CA MET A 22 -0.61 5.09 4.21
C MET A 22 -1.32 6.39 3.81
N MET A 23 -1.56 6.59 2.52
CA MET A 23 -2.28 7.75 2.00
C MET A 23 -3.72 7.81 2.50
N ASP A 24 -4.44 6.69 2.52
CA ASP A 24 -5.84 6.63 3.00
C ASP A 24 -5.96 6.89 4.51
N ILE A 25 -4.91 6.62 5.31
CA ILE A 25 -4.84 7.01 6.73
C ILE A 25 -4.27 8.42 6.96
N GLY A 26 -4.05 9.20 5.89
CA GLY A 26 -3.59 10.59 5.97
C GLY A 26 -2.08 10.78 6.07
N VAL A 27 -1.28 9.75 5.82
CA VAL A 27 0.20 9.83 5.79
C VAL A 27 0.67 9.97 4.34
N VAL A 28 1.57 10.93 4.11
CA VAL A 28 2.23 11.11 2.80
C VAL A 28 3.56 10.35 2.82
N PRO A 29 3.69 9.21 2.13
CA PRO A 29 4.93 8.42 2.13
C PRO A 29 6.04 9.15 1.36
N LEU A 30 7.24 9.18 1.92
CA LEU A 30 8.44 9.56 1.20
C LEU A 30 9.03 8.32 0.54
N THR A 31 9.21 8.35 -0.77
CA THR A 31 9.75 7.22 -1.55
C THR A 31 11.12 7.59 -2.12
N GLY A 32 11.96 6.58 -2.35
CA GLY A 32 13.30 6.75 -2.87
C GLY A 32 13.79 5.47 -3.53
N THR A 33 14.11 5.54 -4.82
CA THR A 33 14.60 4.41 -5.62
C THR A 33 15.43 4.93 -6.79
N THR A 34 16.31 4.09 -7.34
CA THR A 34 17.05 4.35 -8.59
C THR A 34 16.53 3.50 -9.75
N ASP A 35 15.51 2.67 -9.52
CA ASP A 35 14.87 1.85 -10.54
C ASP A 35 13.66 2.61 -11.14
N GLU A 36 13.72 2.89 -12.44
CA GLU A 36 12.68 3.62 -13.17
C GLU A 36 11.31 2.92 -13.11
N THR A 37 11.28 1.59 -13.11
CA THR A 37 10.04 0.80 -12.99
C THR A 37 9.42 1.01 -11.62
N HIS A 38 10.23 0.97 -10.56
CA HIS A 38 9.77 1.27 -9.21
C HIS A 38 9.27 2.72 -9.08
N MET A 39 9.95 3.70 -9.68
CA MET A 39 9.47 5.09 -9.67
C MET A 39 8.07 5.22 -10.28
N LYS A 40 7.82 4.56 -11.42
CA LYS A 40 6.50 4.55 -12.07
C LYS A 40 5.45 3.85 -11.21
N GLN A 41 5.81 2.73 -10.57
CA GLN A 41 4.92 2.01 -9.68
C GLN A 41 4.54 2.84 -8.44
N ASP A 42 5.49 3.55 -7.85
CA ASP A 42 5.26 4.44 -6.71
C ASP A 42 4.29 5.57 -7.06
N LEU A 43 4.40 6.16 -8.25
CA LEU A 43 3.48 7.22 -8.70
C LEU A 43 2.09 6.70 -9.07
N ALA A 44 1.99 5.48 -9.60
CA ALA A 44 0.71 4.89 -10.00
C ALA A 44 -0.26 4.66 -8.81
N VAL A 45 0.22 4.71 -7.56
CA VAL A 45 -0.65 4.60 -6.36
C VAL A 45 -1.64 5.76 -6.22
N LEU A 46 -1.34 6.90 -6.86
CA LEU A 46 -2.20 8.08 -6.85
C LEU A 46 -3.53 7.82 -7.57
N ASP A 47 -3.51 6.93 -8.58
CA ASP A 47 -4.68 6.54 -9.37
C ASP A 47 -5.40 5.30 -8.82
N MET A 48 -4.85 4.66 -7.77
CA MET A 48 -5.45 3.47 -7.18
C MET A 48 -6.73 3.80 -6.40
N PRO A 49 -7.73 2.91 -6.38
CA PRO A 49 -8.86 3.04 -5.47
C PRO A 49 -8.42 3.02 -4.00
N SER A 50 -9.14 3.75 -3.15
CA SER A 50 -8.96 3.69 -1.70
C SER A 50 -9.06 2.27 -1.16
N ILE A 51 -8.32 2.02 -0.09
CA ILE A 51 -8.44 0.85 0.78
C ILE A 51 -9.68 1.05 1.66
N SER A 52 -10.52 0.03 1.79
CA SER A 52 -11.73 0.11 2.60
C SER A 52 -11.41 0.20 4.10
N SER A 53 -12.34 0.72 4.90
CA SER A 53 -12.15 0.81 6.36
C SER A 53 -11.86 -0.56 7.00
N GLU A 54 -12.48 -1.63 6.50
CA GLU A 54 -12.25 -3.00 6.98
C GLU A 54 -10.86 -3.51 6.61
N GLU A 55 -10.38 -3.19 5.41
CA GLU A 55 -9.03 -3.53 4.97
C GLU A 55 -7.96 -2.74 5.75
N ILE A 56 -8.21 -1.44 6.00
CA ILE A 56 -7.37 -0.58 6.84
C ILE A 56 -7.23 -1.19 8.24
N GLN A 57 -8.35 -1.56 8.88
CA GLN A 57 -8.32 -2.15 10.22
C GLN A 57 -7.48 -3.43 10.26
N ARG A 58 -7.66 -4.34 9.27
CA ARG A 58 -6.86 -5.57 9.21
C ARG A 58 -5.37 -5.31 9.03
N ILE A 59 -4.99 -4.30 8.24
CA ILE A 59 -3.58 -3.93 8.07
C ILE A 59 -3.04 -3.36 9.38
N ASN A 60 -3.81 -2.52 10.08
CA ASN A 60 -3.44 -1.97 11.39
C ASN A 60 -3.22 -3.08 12.42
N ASP A 61 -4.13 -4.04 12.52
CA ASP A 61 -4.02 -5.17 13.48
C ASP A 61 -2.70 -5.94 13.27
N MET A 62 -2.30 -6.15 12.02
CA MET A 62 -1.02 -6.81 11.69
C MET A 62 0.22 -5.99 12.09
N LEU A 63 0.11 -4.65 12.08
CA LEU A 63 1.21 -3.75 12.46
C LEU A 63 1.30 -3.59 13.99
N SER A 64 0.17 -3.59 14.70
CA SER A 64 0.13 -3.48 16.16
C SER A 64 0.70 -4.71 16.86
N ASP A 65 0.65 -5.88 16.23
CA ASP A 65 1.26 -7.12 16.77
C ASP A 65 2.81 -7.12 16.69
N SER A 66 3.41 -6.07 16.12
CA SER A 66 4.85 -5.97 15.88
C SER A 66 5.59 -4.99 16.83
N ILE A 67 4.93 -4.52 17.89
CA ILE A 67 5.52 -3.66 18.95
C ILE A 67 5.24 -4.22 20.34
#